data_AF-A0A519W8J0-F1
#
_entry.id   AF-A0A519W8J0-F1
#
_cell.length_a   1.000
_cell.length_b   1.000
_cell.length_c   1.000
_cell.angle_alpha   90.00
_cell.angle_beta   90.00
_cell.angle_gamma   90.00
#
_symmetry.space_group_name_H-M   'P 1'
#
loop_
_entity.id
_entity.type
_entity.pdbx_description
1 polymer ?
#
loop_
_entity_poly.entity_id
_entity_poly.type
_entity_poly.pdbx_seq_one_letter_code
_entity_poly.pdbx_strand_id
1 'polypeptide(L)'
;MPEVHVDFHEQSYNDPYYFAPAAEPIHVDITPWQRAFQITVGKNNAKYFDENGWQYFTKERFDLLYPSYGDTYPLYNGAVGMTYEQGGIGAGLAVVTVDGDTLTLKNRIEHHYTTGMATLETVSKNADKLISEFKLYFERSVSSPPGMYKSYIVKAQNLGRIKKLATLLSKNGIAYSFGGDKTLKGYNYENKKTETFKIERNDLVVHLTQPKAVLANVLFEPQTSITDSNTYDITAWALPYAYGLKAYAVKESVKGAFKAIEERQEQPLEITKPYAWVFPWKSVEDAQVLIALQQQNIRVRIAEEAFTAGGRTFASGSLLIYRAENERFSKGLAGKIANLQKELNTILYPIATGFVEKGKDFGSSVYTPLVAPKIAVVAGTGISSQGVGEVLHFFEQELKYPITAIGIQNIGSLNINKVNVLILPDGNYGEAISEKLENWINNGGKLILIEDAISSVI
;
A
#
# COMPACT_ATOMS: atom_id res chain seq x y z
N MET A 1 -3.46 -22.37 -2.73
CA MET A 1 -2.16 -22.12 -3.41
C MET A 1 -1.80 -23.40 -4.13
N PRO A 2 -1.43 -23.38 -5.42
CA PRO A 2 -0.88 -24.56 -6.09
C PRO A 2 0.52 -24.91 -5.54
N GLU A 3 1.05 -26.09 -5.86
CA GLU A 3 2.42 -26.48 -5.51
C GLU A 3 3.46 -25.77 -6.38
N VAL A 4 3.09 -25.35 -7.60
CA VAL A 4 3.95 -24.59 -8.53
C VAL A 4 3.17 -23.42 -9.10
N HIS A 5 3.81 -22.25 -9.17
CA HIS A 5 3.29 -21.03 -9.76
C HIS A 5 4.32 -20.44 -10.71
N VAL A 6 3.90 -20.09 -11.92
CA VAL A 6 4.73 -19.37 -12.89
C VAL A 6 4.09 -18.03 -13.13
N ASP A 7 4.87 -16.98 -12.90
CA ASP A 7 4.53 -15.59 -13.16
C ASP A 7 5.06 -15.22 -14.54
N PHE A 8 4.16 -15.14 -15.52
CA PHE A 8 4.51 -14.89 -16.93
C PHE A 8 4.42 -13.39 -17.22
N HIS A 9 5.53 -12.84 -17.70
CA HIS A 9 5.70 -11.42 -17.97
C HIS A 9 6.28 -11.15 -19.36
N GLU A 10 6.33 -9.87 -19.68
CA GLU A 10 7.12 -9.35 -20.78
C GLU A 10 8.22 -8.42 -20.26
N GLN A 11 9.36 -8.44 -20.95
CA GLN A 11 10.46 -7.50 -20.75
C GLN A 11 10.81 -6.77 -22.04
N SER A 12 11.91 -6.01 -22.06
CA SER A 12 12.37 -5.31 -23.26
C SER A 12 12.45 -6.29 -24.44
N TYR A 13 12.01 -5.88 -25.62
CA TYR A 13 12.11 -6.73 -26.82
C TYR A 13 13.56 -7.03 -27.25
N ASN A 14 14.54 -6.34 -26.67
CA ASN A 14 15.96 -6.63 -26.87
C ASN A 14 16.51 -7.64 -25.86
N ASP A 15 15.78 -7.97 -24.80
CA ASP A 15 16.20 -8.98 -23.84
C ASP A 15 15.73 -10.36 -24.33
N PRO A 16 16.62 -11.38 -24.39
CA PRO A 16 16.25 -12.77 -24.66
C PRO A 16 15.28 -13.33 -23.63
N TYR A 17 14.80 -14.56 -23.78
CA TYR A 17 13.86 -15.13 -22.80
C TYR A 17 14.54 -15.38 -21.45
N TYR A 18 13.88 -15.05 -20.33
CA TYR A 18 14.35 -15.44 -19.00
C TYR A 18 13.46 -16.51 -18.37
N PHE A 19 14.09 -17.48 -17.72
CA PHE A 19 13.41 -18.39 -16.80
C PHE A 19 14.27 -18.72 -15.59
N ALA A 20 13.63 -19.29 -14.57
CA ALA A 20 14.28 -19.79 -13.36
C ALA A 20 15.51 -20.68 -13.68
N PRO A 21 16.54 -20.71 -12.82
CA PRO A 21 16.58 -20.18 -11.46
C PRO A 21 16.85 -18.68 -11.35
N ALA A 22 16.38 -18.10 -10.25
CA ALA A 22 16.60 -16.72 -9.87
C ALA A 22 18.05 -16.40 -9.48
N ALA A 23 18.36 -15.10 -9.47
CA ALA A 23 19.61 -14.55 -8.96
C ALA A 23 19.60 -14.46 -7.41
N GLU A 24 20.77 -14.21 -6.84
CA GLU A 24 20.87 -13.71 -5.47
C GLU A 24 20.54 -12.21 -5.46
N PRO A 25 20.04 -11.66 -4.34
CA PRO A 25 19.80 -12.33 -3.06
C PRO A 25 18.48 -13.14 -2.99
N ILE A 26 18.54 -14.33 -2.37
CA ILE A 26 17.34 -15.14 -2.07
C ILE A 26 17.07 -15.11 -0.58
N HIS A 27 15.84 -14.73 -0.20
CA HIS A 27 15.45 -14.67 1.20
C HIS A 27 15.70 -15.99 1.96
N VAL A 28 16.17 -15.87 3.20
CA VAL A 28 16.62 -17.02 4.02
C VAL A 28 15.52 -18.03 4.32
N ASP A 29 14.26 -17.58 4.36
CA ASP A 29 13.09 -18.43 4.61
C ASP A 29 12.62 -19.23 3.37
N ILE A 30 13.19 -18.99 2.18
CA ILE A 30 12.94 -19.84 1.01
C ILE A 30 13.70 -21.15 1.16
N THR A 31 12.97 -22.26 1.17
CA THR A 31 13.52 -23.57 1.50
C THR A 31 14.53 -24.07 0.46
N PRO A 32 15.52 -24.88 0.87
CA PRO A 32 16.45 -25.52 -0.07
C PRO A 32 15.75 -26.33 -1.16
N TRP A 33 14.61 -26.96 -0.85
CA TRP A 33 13.79 -27.70 -1.81
C TRP A 33 13.22 -26.78 -2.89
N GLN A 34 12.57 -25.67 -2.50
CA GLN A 34 12.02 -24.70 -3.45
C GLN A 34 13.11 -24.18 -4.41
N ARG A 35 14.29 -23.82 -3.88
CA ARG A 35 15.44 -23.39 -4.68
C ARG A 35 15.92 -24.47 -5.64
N ALA A 36 16.06 -25.72 -5.17
CA ALA A 36 16.50 -26.84 -6.00
C ALA A 36 15.48 -27.19 -7.11
N PHE A 37 14.18 -27.03 -6.83
CA PHE A 37 13.15 -27.30 -7.82
C PHE A 37 13.14 -26.26 -8.94
N GLN A 38 13.41 -24.98 -8.65
CA GLN A 38 13.62 -23.97 -9.71
C GLN A 38 14.71 -24.38 -10.71
N ILE A 39 15.84 -24.93 -10.21
CA ILE A 39 16.92 -25.43 -11.07
C ILE A 39 16.45 -26.61 -11.93
N THR A 40 15.60 -27.48 -11.38
CA THR A 40 15.08 -28.66 -12.09
C THR A 40 14.18 -28.25 -13.24
N VAL A 41 13.27 -27.29 -13.01
CA VAL A 41 12.41 -26.73 -14.05
C VAL A 41 13.23 -25.96 -15.08
N GLY A 42 14.15 -25.10 -14.64
CA GLY A 42 15.03 -24.33 -15.52
C GLY A 42 15.84 -25.19 -16.49
N LYS A 43 16.35 -26.34 -16.03
CA LYS A 43 17.05 -27.31 -16.90
C LYS A 43 16.13 -27.94 -17.95
N ASN A 44 14.86 -28.20 -17.61
CA ASN A 44 13.91 -28.73 -18.58
C ASN A 44 13.51 -27.66 -19.62
N ASN A 45 13.33 -26.41 -19.20
CA ASN A 45 13.08 -25.30 -20.12
C ASN A 45 14.28 -25.09 -21.06
N ALA A 46 15.50 -25.05 -20.51
CA ALA A 46 16.74 -24.94 -21.27
C ALA A 46 16.85 -26.02 -22.36
N LYS A 47 16.54 -27.29 -22.03
CA LYS A 47 16.54 -28.38 -23.01
C LYS A 47 15.72 -28.05 -24.27
N TYR A 48 14.50 -27.53 -24.13
CA TYR A 48 13.66 -27.19 -25.28
C TYR A 48 14.15 -25.93 -26.02
N PHE A 49 14.72 -24.96 -25.31
CA PHE A 49 15.32 -23.79 -25.94
C PHE A 49 16.58 -24.15 -26.72
N ASP A 50 17.44 -25.02 -26.17
CA ASP A 50 18.63 -25.57 -26.82
C ASP A 50 18.26 -26.34 -28.09
N GLU A 51 17.22 -27.17 -28.05
CA GLU A 51 16.72 -27.94 -29.20
C GLU A 51 16.24 -27.03 -30.35
N ASN A 52 15.70 -25.85 -30.03
CA ASN A 52 15.21 -24.88 -31.02
C ASN A 52 16.22 -23.78 -31.37
N GLY A 53 17.36 -23.72 -30.67
CA GLY A 53 18.36 -22.65 -30.84
C GLY A 53 17.89 -21.27 -30.36
N TRP A 54 16.93 -21.21 -29.42
CA TRP A 54 16.44 -19.94 -28.88
C TRP A 54 17.34 -19.42 -27.77
N GLN A 55 17.61 -18.11 -27.78
CA GLN A 55 18.41 -17.47 -26.74
C GLN A 55 17.62 -17.34 -25.42
N TYR A 56 18.31 -17.64 -24.32
CA TYR A 56 17.76 -17.47 -22.98
C TYR A 56 18.86 -17.12 -21.97
N PHE A 57 18.46 -16.64 -20.79
CA PHE A 57 19.34 -16.43 -19.65
C PHE A 57 18.67 -16.82 -18.33
N THR A 58 19.49 -17.03 -17.29
CA THR A 58 19.07 -17.42 -15.93
C THR A 58 20.06 -16.86 -14.90
N LYS A 59 19.70 -16.73 -13.62
CA LYS A 59 20.60 -16.34 -12.50
C LYS A 59 21.20 -14.93 -12.54
N GLU A 60 20.59 -13.99 -13.25
CA GLU A 60 21.17 -12.65 -13.41
C GLU A 60 20.39 -11.56 -12.66
N ARG A 61 19.24 -11.16 -13.19
CA ARG A 61 18.57 -9.91 -12.79
C ARG A 61 17.51 -10.08 -11.71
N PHE A 62 16.73 -11.15 -11.78
CA PHE A 62 15.53 -11.31 -10.96
C PHE A 62 15.86 -12.11 -9.71
N ASP A 63 15.80 -11.45 -8.55
CA ASP A 63 16.07 -12.06 -7.24
C ASP A 63 14.79 -12.61 -6.58
N LEU A 64 14.93 -13.25 -5.42
CA LEU A 64 13.80 -13.77 -4.63
C LEU A 64 13.83 -13.22 -3.20
N LEU A 65 14.15 -11.94 -3.05
CA LEU A 65 14.26 -11.29 -1.75
C LEU A 65 12.91 -10.70 -1.32
N TYR A 66 12.36 -9.78 -2.11
CA TYR A 66 11.17 -9.00 -1.78
C TYR A 66 9.88 -9.84 -1.81
N PRO A 67 8.98 -9.78 -0.81
CA PRO A 67 7.83 -10.70 -0.70
C PRO A 67 6.60 -10.45 -1.54
N SER A 68 6.60 -9.49 -2.45
CA SER A 68 5.43 -9.23 -3.28
C SER A 68 5.64 -9.44 -4.78
N TYR A 69 6.76 -10.03 -5.20
CA TYR A 69 6.86 -10.54 -6.57
C TYR A 69 5.87 -11.70 -6.76
N GLY A 70 5.41 -11.92 -7.99
CA GLY A 70 4.49 -13.02 -8.28
C GLY A 70 5.12 -14.40 -8.10
N ASP A 71 6.45 -14.52 -8.03
CA ASP A 71 7.13 -15.76 -7.67
C ASP A 71 7.45 -15.90 -6.17
N THR A 72 7.84 -14.83 -5.47
CA THR A 72 8.14 -14.87 -4.03
C THR A 72 6.90 -14.99 -3.17
N TYR A 73 5.80 -14.32 -3.52
CA TYR A 73 4.57 -14.40 -2.73
C TYR A 73 4.02 -15.85 -2.64
N PRO A 74 3.96 -16.65 -3.74
CA PRO A 74 3.68 -18.08 -3.66
C PRO A 74 4.73 -18.88 -2.89
N LEU A 75 6.03 -18.55 -3.01
CA LEU A 75 7.11 -19.22 -2.25
C LEU A 75 6.89 -19.12 -0.74
N TYR A 76 6.52 -17.93 -0.23
CA TYR A 76 6.18 -17.74 1.19
C TYR A 76 4.84 -18.37 1.60
N ASN A 77 4.09 -18.90 0.63
CA ASN A 77 2.88 -19.69 0.80
C ASN A 77 3.09 -21.18 0.45
N GLY A 78 4.34 -21.65 0.44
CA GLY A 78 4.71 -23.06 0.32
C GLY A 78 4.82 -23.59 -1.11
N ALA A 79 4.39 -22.83 -2.12
CA ALA A 79 4.55 -23.21 -3.52
C ALA A 79 6.01 -23.08 -3.98
N VAL A 80 6.35 -23.59 -5.14
CA VAL A 80 7.54 -23.16 -5.89
C VAL A 80 7.10 -22.10 -6.90
N GLY A 81 7.47 -20.84 -6.66
CA GLY A 81 7.24 -19.73 -7.59
C GLY A 81 8.42 -19.54 -8.53
N MET A 82 8.14 -19.11 -9.76
CA MET A 82 9.13 -18.79 -10.79
C MET A 82 8.63 -17.63 -11.66
N THR A 83 9.53 -16.74 -12.06
CA THR A 83 9.25 -15.69 -13.06
C THR A 83 9.77 -16.10 -14.42
N TYR A 84 8.95 -15.95 -15.47
CA TYR A 84 9.34 -16.10 -16.87
C TYR A 84 9.11 -14.79 -17.62
N GLU A 85 10.15 -14.30 -18.29
CA GLU A 85 10.10 -13.04 -19.02
C GLU A 85 10.32 -13.28 -20.50
N GLN A 86 9.38 -12.79 -21.31
CA GLN A 86 9.52 -12.78 -22.76
C GLN A 86 9.83 -11.36 -23.23
N GLY A 87 10.93 -11.16 -23.94
CA GLY A 87 11.13 -9.88 -24.62
C GLY A 87 9.93 -9.56 -25.51
N GLY A 88 9.34 -8.36 -25.40
CA GLY A 88 8.08 -8.08 -26.10
C GLY A 88 7.41 -6.74 -25.80
N ILE A 89 7.80 -6.04 -24.73
CA ILE A 89 7.19 -4.76 -24.35
C ILE A 89 7.22 -3.80 -25.54
N GLY A 90 6.04 -3.36 -26.00
CA GLY A 90 5.91 -2.41 -27.09
C GLY A 90 6.19 -2.97 -28.50
N ALA A 91 6.42 -4.28 -28.65
CA ALA A 91 6.81 -4.88 -29.93
C ALA A 91 5.68 -5.00 -30.97
N GLY A 92 4.40 -4.76 -30.59
CA GLY A 92 3.28 -4.92 -31.51
C GLY A 92 3.17 -6.33 -32.09
N LEU A 93 3.04 -6.47 -33.42
CA LEU A 93 3.05 -7.79 -34.10
C LEU A 93 4.47 -8.32 -34.38
N ALA A 94 5.42 -7.42 -34.60
CA ALA A 94 6.81 -7.72 -34.84
C ALA A 94 7.68 -6.48 -34.59
N VAL A 95 8.91 -6.71 -34.14
CA VAL A 95 9.91 -5.66 -33.91
C VAL A 95 11.29 -6.14 -34.35
N VAL A 96 12.12 -5.23 -34.85
CA VAL A 96 13.52 -5.50 -35.14
C VAL A 96 14.32 -5.30 -33.85
N THR A 97 15.02 -6.34 -33.41
CA THR A 97 15.88 -6.29 -32.23
C THR A 97 17.19 -5.54 -32.53
N VAL A 98 17.93 -5.19 -31.49
CA VAL A 98 19.24 -4.53 -31.62
C VAL A 98 20.25 -5.34 -32.45
N ASP A 99 20.12 -6.66 -32.47
CA ASP A 99 20.96 -7.56 -33.28
C ASP A 99 20.56 -7.60 -34.77
N GLY A 100 19.50 -6.89 -35.15
CA GLY A 100 18.96 -6.85 -36.51
C GLY A 100 18.05 -8.01 -36.87
N ASP A 101 17.71 -8.89 -35.91
CA ASP A 101 16.73 -9.97 -36.11
C ASP A 101 15.30 -9.48 -35.88
N THR A 102 14.29 -10.25 -36.30
CA THR A 102 12.87 -9.90 -36.13
C THR A 102 12.21 -10.79 -35.07
N LEU A 103 11.85 -10.18 -33.94
CA LEU A 103 11.03 -10.82 -32.92
C LEU A 103 9.55 -10.66 -33.26
N THR A 104 8.87 -11.76 -33.54
CA THR A 104 7.44 -11.76 -33.89
C THR A 104 6.55 -12.15 -32.71
N LEU A 105 5.26 -11.76 -32.75
CA LEU A 105 4.25 -12.26 -31.82
C LEU A 105 4.16 -13.79 -31.81
N LYS A 106 4.36 -14.44 -32.97
CA LYS A 106 4.37 -15.90 -33.06
C LYS A 106 5.51 -16.50 -32.22
N ASN A 107 6.73 -15.97 -32.35
CA ASN A 107 7.88 -16.44 -31.57
C ASN A 107 7.61 -16.31 -30.06
N ARG A 108 7.09 -15.14 -29.64
CA ARG A 108 6.77 -14.88 -28.23
C ARG A 108 5.73 -15.84 -27.66
N ILE A 109 4.67 -16.12 -28.42
CA ILE A 109 3.65 -17.12 -28.05
C ILE A 109 4.28 -18.50 -27.95
N GLU A 110 5.11 -18.87 -28.92
CA GLU A 110 5.76 -20.19 -28.99
C GLU A 110 6.71 -20.43 -27.82
N HIS A 111 7.49 -19.43 -27.42
CA HIS A 111 8.37 -19.50 -26.27
C HIS A 111 7.59 -19.67 -24.95
N HIS A 112 6.59 -18.81 -24.68
CA HIS A 112 5.74 -18.91 -23.48
C HIS A 112 4.96 -20.23 -23.42
N TYR A 113 4.43 -20.68 -24.56
CA TYR A 113 3.78 -21.99 -24.65
C TYR A 113 4.75 -23.12 -24.32
N THR A 114 5.96 -23.08 -24.89
CA THR A 114 6.96 -24.13 -24.71
C THR A 114 7.42 -24.23 -23.26
N THR A 115 7.74 -23.11 -22.60
CA THR A 115 8.12 -23.10 -21.18
C THR A 115 6.96 -23.53 -20.27
N GLY A 116 5.72 -23.13 -20.60
CA GLY A 116 4.52 -23.60 -19.89
C GLY A 116 4.37 -25.12 -19.95
N MET A 117 4.47 -25.71 -21.14
CA MET A 117 4.37 -27.16 -21.33
C MET A 117 5.55 -27.91 -20.69
N ALA A 118 6.78 -27.40 -20.83
CA ALA A 118 7.97 -27.96 -20.20
C ALA A 118 7.90 -27.92 -18.66
N THR A 119 7.27 -26.90 -18.11
CA THR A 119 6.99 -26.81 -16.66
C THR A 119 5.99 -27.87 -16.24
N LEU A 120 4.87 -28.02 -16.96
CA LEU A 120 3.86 -29.05 -16.68
C LEU A 120 4.45 -30.47 -16.76
N GLU A 121 5.31 -30.73 -17.73
CA GLU A 121 6.06 -31.99 -17.83
C GLU A 121 6.91 -32.23 -16.56
N THR A 122 7.65 -31.23 -16.11
CA THR A 122 8.49 -31.33 -14.91
C THR A 122 7.66 -31.54 -13.66
N VAL A 123 6.55 -30.80 -13.52
CA VAL A 123 5.59 -30.95 -12.42
C VAL A 123 5.02 -32.36 -12.39
N SER A 124 4.55 -32.88 -13.54
CA SER A 124 3.99 -34.22 -13.64
C SER A 124 4.98 -35.30 -13.22
N LYS A 125 6.27 -35.17 -13.58
CA LYS A 125 7.32 -36.13 -13.19
C LYS A 125 7.67 -36.08 -11.71
N ASN A 126 7.33 -35.00 -11.00
CA ASN A 126 7.73 -34.76 -9.61
C ASN A 126 6.52 -34.58 -8.66
N ALA A 127 5.31 -34.95 -9.09
CA ALA A 127 4.06 -34.65 -8.39
C ALA A 127 4.05 -35.11 -6.92
N ASP A 128 4.43 -36.36 -6.66
CA ASP A 128 4.46 -36.91 -5.29
C ASP A 128 5.39 -36.12 -4.37
N LYS A 129 6.56 -35.73 -4.88
CA LYS A 129 7.54 -34.96 -4.11
C LYS A 129 7.05 -33.54 -3.84
N LEU A 130 6.48 -32.89 -4.85
CA LEU A 130 5.86 -31.56 -4.71
C LEU A 130 4.79 -31.54 -3.61
N ILE A 131 3.85 -32.49 -3.64
CA ILE A 131 2.80 -32.61 -2.62
C ILE A 131 3.40 -32.85 -1.23
N SER A 132 4.39 -33.75 -1.13
CA SER A 132 5.02 -34.07 0.16
C SER A 132 5.73 -32.86 0.77
N GLU A 133 6.49 -32.10 -0.02
CA GLU A 133 7.25 -30.94 0.45
C GLU A 133 6.33 -29.75 0.74
N PHE A 134 5.26 -29.57 -0.04
CA PHE A 134 4.24 -28.57 0.23
C PHE A 134 3.54 -28.83 1.58
N LYS A 135 3.19 -30.09 1.87
CA LYS A 135 2.64 -30.47 3.18
C LYS A 135 3.66 -30.23 4.31
N LEU A 136 4.90 -30.69 4.13
CA LEU A 136 5.98 -30.54 5.11
C LEU A 136 6.27 -29.07 5.41
N TYR A 137 6.16 -28.17 4.43
CA TYR A 137 6.32 -26.73 4.62
C TYR A 137 5.38 -26.18 5.70
N PHE A 138 4.09 -26.53 5.64
CA PHE A 138 3.10 -26.07 6.62
C PHE A 138 3.24 -26.77 7.98
N GLU A 139 3.58 -28.06 8.00
CA GLU A 139 3.84 -28.79 9.25
C GLU A 139 5.06 -28.21 10.00
N ARG A 140 6.12 -27.87 9.26
CA ARG A 140 7.32 -27.20 9.80
C ARG A 140 7.00 -25.78 10.24
N SER A 141 6.19 -25.03 9.51
CA SER A 141 5.79 -23.67 9.86
C SER A 141 5.12 -23.60 11.24
N VAL A 142 4.29 -24.60 11.59
CA VAL A 142 3.64 -24.67 12.90
C VAL A 142 4.61 -25.15 13.99
N SER A 143 5.39 -26.20 13.72
CA SER A 143 6.24 -26.85 14.73
C SER A 143 7.54 -26.11 15.02
N SER A 144 8.13 -25.47 14.02
CA SER A 144 9.38 -24.71 14.10
C SER A 144 9.30 -23.45 13.23
N PRO A 145 8.54 -22.42 13.67
CA PRO A 145 8.40 -21.17 12.93
C PRO A 145 9.76 -20.51 12.64
N PRO A 146 9.94 -19.86 11.47
CA PRO A 146 11.20 -19.25 11.09
C PRO A 146 11.56 -18.06 11.98
N GLY A 147 12.81 -17.62 11.87
CA GLY A 147 13.32 -16.48 12.61
C GLY A 147 13.46 -16.69 14.13
N MET A 148 14.12 -15.72 14.75
CA MET A 148 14.38 -15.70 16.19
C MET A 148 13.18 -15.18 17.02
N TYR A 149 12.28 -14.42 16.39
CA TYR A 149 11.08 -13.91 17.03
C TYR A 149 9.96 -14.93 16.93
N LYS A 150 9.11 -15.01 17.96
CA LYS A 150 7.97 -15.93 18.02
C LYS A 150 6.64 -15.19 18.02
N SER A 151 6.66 -13.89 18.30
CA SER A 151 5.48 -13.01 18.17
C SER A 151 5.87 -11.60 17.78
N TYR A 152 4.95 -10.92 17.11
CA TYR A 152 5.00 -9.49 16.79
C TYR A 152 3.83 -8.77 17.45
N ILE A 153 4.13 -7.69 18.18
CA ILE A 153 3.13 -6.86 18.86
C ILE A 153 3.10 -5.49 18.19
N VAL A 154 1.95 -5.11 17.62
CA VAL A 154 1.74 -3.79 17.02
C VAL A 154 0.87 -2.96 17.94
N LYS A 155 1.40 -1.82 18.39
CA LYS A 155 0.74 -0.93 19.33
C LYS A 155 -0.46 -0.25 18.68
N ALA A 156 -1.52 -0.08 19.46
CA ALA A 156 -2.79 0.45 18.98
C ALA A 156 -2.90 1.98 19.01
N GLN A 157 -1.84 2.73 18.68
CA GLN A 157 -1.90 4.19 18.71
C GLN A 157 -2.85 4.79 17.66
N ASN A 158 -3.13 4.04 16.58
CA ASN A 158 -4.09 4.42 15.55
C ASN A 158 -4.96 3.21 15.18
N LEU A 159 -6.21 3.20 15.66
CA LEU A 159 -7.13 2.08 15.43
C LEU A 159 -7.51 1.91 13.96
N GLY A 160 -7.59 2.98 13.18
CA GLY A 160 -7.89 2.90 11.74
C GLY A 160 -6.82 2.12 10.98
N ARG A 161 -5.54 2.43 11.23
CA ARG A 161 -4.42 1.71 10.63
C ARG A 161 -4.30 0.27 11.13
N ILE A 162 -4.57 0.02 12.41
CA ILE A 162 -4.65 -1.34 12.96
C ILE A 162 -5.75 -2.16 12.27
N LYS A 163 -6.92 -1.57 12.03
CA LYS A 163 -8.01 -2.22 11.28
C LYS A 163 -7.57 -2.57 9.86
N LYS A 164 -6.97 -1.62 9.13
CA LYS A 164 -6.46 -1.87 7.77
C LYS A 164 -5.40 -2.98 7.75
N LEU A 165 -4.47 -2.98 8.70
CA LEU A 165 -3.49 -4.06 8.86
C LEU A 165 -4.17 -5.40 9.14
N ALA A 166 -5.08 -5.46 10.10
CA ALA A 166 -5.86 -6.65 10.43
C ALA A 166 -6.66 -7.19 9.23
N THR A 167 -7.22 -6.31 8.40
CA THR A 167 -7.87 -6.69 7.13
C THR A 167 -6.87 -7.32 6.16
N LEU A 168 -5.68 -6.75 6.00
CA LEU A 168 -4.62 -7.32 5.16
C LEU A 168 -4.20 -8.72 5.67
N LEU A 169 -3.98 -8.87 6.98
CA LEU A 169 -3.64 -10.17 7.58
C LEU A 169 -4.75 -11.20 7.33
N SER A 170 -6.02 -10.81 7.48
CA SER A 170 -7.16 -11.66 7.19
C SER A 170 -7.20 -12.13 5.74
N LYS A 171 -6.96 -11.22 4.78
CA LYS A 171 -6.88 -11.56 3.34
C LYS A 171 -5.77 -12.55 3.04
N ASN A 172 -4.66 -12.49 3.78
CA ASN A 172 -3.52 -13.40 3.67
C ASN A 172 -3.68 -14.69 4.50
N GLY A 173 -4.77 -14.83 5.27
CA GLY A 173 -5.00 -15.96 6.17
C GLY A 173 -4.02 -16.00 7.35
N ILE A 174 -3.35 -14.89 7.68
CA ILE A 174 -2.46 -14.78 8.84
C ILE A 174 -3.33 -14.60 10.08
N ALA A 175 -3.21 -15.53 11.03
CA ALA A 175 -3.91 -15.45 12.30
C ALA A 175 -3.31 -14.37 13.20
N TYR A 176 -4.18 -13.55 13.78
CA TYR A 176 -3.84 -12.54 14.77
C TYR A 176 -4.91 -12.50 15.86
N SER A 177 -4.57 -11.88 16.98
CA SER A 177 -5.50 -11.54 18.04
C SER A 177 -5.15 -10.18 18.63
N PHE A 178 -5.88 -9.74 19.65
CA PHE A 178 -5.69 -8.43 20.27
C PHE A 178 -5.45 -8.55 21.76
N GLY A 179 -4.60 -7.65 22.26
CA GLY A 179 -4.38 -7.35 23.65
C GLY A 179 -3.95 -8.49 24.55
N GLY A 180 -3.83 -8.18 25.84
CA GLY A 180 -3.32 -9.06 26.88
C GLY A 180 -2.92 -8.23 28.09
N ASP A 181 -2.57 -8.89 29.20
CA ASP A 181 -2.08 -8.22 30.40
C ASP A 181 -0.71 -8.79 30.76
N LYS A 182 0.26 -8.51 29.89
CA LYS A 182 1.63 -9.01 30.03
C LYS A 182 2.63 -7.90 29.73
N THR A 183 3.65 -7.83 30.57
CA THR A 183 4.85 -7.04 30.32
C THR A 183 5.89 -7.92 29.65
N LEU A 184 6.43 -7.45 28.53
CA LEU A 184 7.36 -8.18 27.69
C LEU A 184 8.62 -7.37 27.42
N LYS A 185 9.68 -8.06 27.02
CA LYS A 185 10.90 -7.46 26.48
C LYS A 185 10.98 -7.77 25.00
N GLY A 186 11.02 -6.75 24.15
CA GLY A 186 11.00 -6.92 22.69
C GLY A 186 11.88 -5.90 21.98
N TYR A 187 12.25 -6.23 20.74
CA TYR A 187 12.97 -5.32 19.84
C TYR A 187 12.00 -4.26 19.31
N ASN A 188 12.25 -3.00 19.64
CA ASN A 188 11.45 -1.87 19.18
C ASN A 188 11.89 -1.46 17.76
N TYR A 189 10.90 -1.38 16.86
CA TYR A 189 11.10 -1.10 15.44
C TYR A 189 11.62 0.33 15.18
N GLU A 190 11.20 1.30 15.99
CA GLU A 190 11.52 2.72 15.82
C GLU A 190 12.95 3.04 16.26
N ASN A 191 13.32 2.60 17.46
CA ASN A 191 14.60 2.97 18.08
C ASN A 191 15.68 1.90 17.95
N LYS A 192 15.34 0.73 17.37
CA LYS A 192 16.23 -0.41 17.11
C LYS A 192 16.86 -1.01 18.38
N LYS A 193 16.26 -0.78 19.55
CA LYS A 193 16.72 -1.29 20.86
C LYS A 193 15.76 -2.32 21.41
N THR A 194 16.26 -3.18 22.29
CA THR A 194 15.41 -4.09 23.06
C THR A 194 14.99 -3.41 24.35
N GLU A 195 13.68 -3.27 24.59
CA GLU A 195 13.13 -2.59 25.75
C GLU A 195 11.91 -3.31 26.31
N THR A 196 11.54 -2.93 27.53
CA THR A 196 10.36 -3.47 28.22
C THR A 196 9.14 -2.64 27.87
N PHE A 197 8.04 -3.30 27.53
CA PHE A 197 6.76 -2.67 27.22
C PHE A 197 5.60 -3.52 27.74
N LYS A 198 4.42 -2.90 27.86
CA LYS A 198 3.18 -3.60 28.26
C LYS A 198 2.26 -3.76 27.04
N ILE A 199 1.66 -4.95 26.92
CA ILE A 199 0.56 -5.18 25.97
C ILE A 199 -0.70 -4.50 26.51
N GLU A 200 -1.39 -3.78 25.64
CA GLU A 200 -2.64 -3.07 25.93
C GLU A 200 -3.82 -3.70 25.17
N ARG A 201 -5.05 -3.41 25.61
CA ARG A 201 -6.30 -4.06 25.17
C ARG A 201 -6.48 -4.21 23.65
N ASN A 202 -6.03 -3.23 22.88
CA ASN A 202 -6.21 -3.16 21.42
C ASN A 202 -4.94 -3.43 20.61
N ASP A 203 -3.80 -3.71 21.25
CA ASP A 203 -2.57 -4.03 20.53
C ASP A 203 -2.78 -5.29 19.70
N LEU A 204 -2.36 -5.26 18.44
CA LEU A 204 -2.45 -6.41 17.55
C LEU A 204 -1.30 -7.37 17.83
N VAL A 205 -1.61 -8.65 18.01
CA VAL A 205 -0.68 -9.72 18.35
C VAL A 205 -0.66 -10.75 17.23
N VAL A 206 0.48 -10.89 16.54
CA VAL A 206 0.73 -11.95 15.56
C VAL A 206 1.66 -12.97 16.20
N HIS A 207 1.18 -14.18 16.45
CA HIS A 207 1.99 -15.29 16.96
C HIS A 207 2.42 -16.19 15.79
N LEU A 208 3.66 -16.67 15.77
CA LEU A 208 4.16 -17.42 14.63
C LEU A 208 3.86 -18.92 14.68
N THR A 209 3.30 -19.46 15.76
CA THR A 209 2.86 -20.87 15.83
C THR A 209 1.56 -21.08 15.04
N GLN A 210 1.63 -20.96 13.71
CA GLN A 210 0.49 -21.07 12.79
C GLN A 210 0.95 -21.52 11.40
N PRO A 211 0.06 -22.04 10.53
CA PRO A 211 0.45 -22.47 9.17
C PRO A 211 1.06 -21.35 8.32
N LYS A 212 0.65 -20.09 8.51
CA LYS A 212 1.17 -18.92 7.79
C LYS A 212 2.41 -18.29 8.43
N ALA A 213 3.16 -19.03 9.26
CA ALA A 213 4.30 -18.52 10.01
C ALA A 213 5.36 -17.85 9.14
N VAL A 214 5.69 -18.44 7.98
CA VAL A 214 6.72 -17.90 7.08
C VAL A 214 6.29 -16.56 6.51
N LEU A 215 5.13 -16.47 5.87
CA LEU A 215 4.61 -15.20 5.36
C LEU A 215 4.47 -14.15 6.47
N ALA A 216 3.97 -14.55 7.65
CA ALA A 216 3.87 -13.65 8.79
C ALA A 216 5.24 -13.19 9.29
N ASN A 217 6.27 -14.04 9.28
CA ASN A 217 7.62 -13.66 9.64
C ASN A 217 8.18 -12.64 8.65
N VAL A 218 8.15 -12.96 7.36
CA VAL A 218 8.69 -12.11 6.30
C VAL A 218 8.02 -10.73 6.27
N LEU A 219 6.70 -10.68 6.49
CA LEU A 219 5.95 -9.42 6.50
C LEU A 219 6.15 -8.59 7.78
N PHE A 220 6.73 -9.15 8.85
CA PHE A 220 6.91 -8.45 10.11
C PHE A 220 8.35 -8.32 10.55
N GLU A 221 9.29 -9.11 10.05
CA GLU A 221 10.66 -9.08 10.56
C GLU A 221 11.24 -7.66 10.50
N PRO A 222 11.83 -7.15 11.60
CA PRO A 222 12.32 -5.78 11.63
C PRO A 222 13.57 -5.58 10.77
N GLN A 223 14.28 -6.66 10.45
CA GLN A 223 15.53 -6.64 9.70
C GLN A 223 15.57 -7.89 8.81
N THR A 224 15.69 -7.66 7.51
CA THR A 224 15.87 -8.72 6.53
C THR A 224 17.36 -8.97 6.31
N SER A 225 17.74 -10.24 6.26
CA SER A 225 19.09 -10.66 5.87
C SER A 225 19.28 -10.55 4.36
N ILE A 226 20.33 -9.85 3.95
CA ILE A 226 20.66 -9.62 2.54
C ILE A 226 22.04 -10.23 2.29
N THR A 227 22.11 -11.22 1.40
CA THR A 227 23.34 -11.94 1.05
C THR A 227 24.19 -11.22 0.00
N ASP A 228 23.55 -10.36 -0.79
CA ASP A 228 24.15 -9.56 -1.87
C ASP A 228 23.50 -8.18 -1.89
N SER A 229 24.30 -7.12 -2.03
CA SER A 229 23.82 -5.74 -2.08
C SER A 229 23.08 -5.39 -3.38
N ASN A 230 23.24 -6.19 -4.44
CA ASN A 230 22.58 -5.94 -5.72
C ASN A 230 21.15 -6.49 -5.71
N THR A 231 20.23 -5.76 -5.08
CA THR A 231 18.80 -6.12 -5.05
C THR A 231 18.07 -5.56 -6.26
N TYR A 232 17.13 -6.34 -6.79
CA TYR A 232 16.29 -5.93 -7.92
C TYR A 232 15.30 -4.82 -7.53
N ASP A 233 14.80 -4.85 -6.30
CA ASP A 233 13.78 -3.93 -5.79
C ASP A 233 14.13 -3.47 -4.34
N ILE A 234 13.11 -3.19 -3.52
CA ILE A 234 13.25 -2.66 -2.17
C ILE A 234 13.72 -3.68 -1.13
N THR A 235 14.40 -3.16 -0.10
CA THR A 235 14.97 -3.92 1.03
C THR A 235 14.24 -3.69 2.36
N ALA A 236 13.13 -2.95 2.33
CA ALA A 236 12.36 -2.59 3.52
C ALA A 236 10.85 -2.66 3.26
N TRP A 237 10.18 -3.68 3.82
CA TRP A 237 8.76 -3.95 3.56
C TRP A 237 7.94 -4.32 4.80
N ALA A 238 8.55 -4.38 5.98
CA ALA A 238 7.87 -4.84 7.17
C ALA A 238 6.62 -3.98 7.45
N LEU A 239 5.48 -4.63 7.62
CA LEU A 239 4.18 -3.99 7.71
C LEU A 239 4.07 -2.93 8.83
N PRO A 240 4.70 -3.10 10.02
CA PRO A 240 4.71 -2.02 11.00
C PRO A 240 5.30 -0.70 10.47
N TYR A 241 6.37 -0.76 9.67
CA TYR A 241 6.95 0.44 9.04
C TYR A 241 6.02 1.01 7.98
N ALA A 242 5.51 0.16 7.07
CA ALA A 242 4.62 0.59 5.98
C ALA A 242 3.34 1.27 6.48
N TYR A 243 2.80 0.81 7.62
CA TYR A 243 1.62 1.40 8.25
C TYR A 243 1.97 2.55 9.22
N GLY A 244 3.25 2.87 9.44
CA GLY A 244 3.68 3.86 10.43
C GLY A 244 3.15 3.53 11.83
N LEU A 245 3.21 2.25 12.21
CA LEU A 245 2.75 1.73 13.49
C LEU A 245 3.93 1.34 14.37
N LYS A 246 3.77 1.55 15.69
CA LYS A 246 4.81 1.19 16.65
C LYS A 246 4.71 -0.30 16.88
N ALA A 247 5.82 -0.99 16.89
CA ALA A 247 5.81 -2.44 17.06
C ALA A 247 7.01 -2.96 17.83
N TYR A 248 6.85 -4.19 18.31
CA TYR A 248 7.85 -4.93 19.04
C TYR A 248 7.93 -6.37 18.52
N ALA A 249 9.14 -6.82 18.23
CA ALA A 249 9.42 -8.22 17.87
C ALA A 249 9.90 -8.96 19.13
N VAL A 250 9.24 -10.06 19.47
CA VAL A 250 9.38 -10.73 20.77
C VAL A 250 9.81 -12.17 20.57
N LYS A 251 10.83 -12.61 21.32
CA LYS A 251 11.36 -14.01 21.25
C LYS A 251 10.45 -15.03 21.94
N GLU A 252 9.49 -14.56 22.72
CA GLU A 252 8.48 -15.37 23.39
C GLU A 252 7.23 -15.52 22.51
N SER A 253 6.60 -16.70 22.58
CA SER A 253 5.29 -16.94 21.96
C SER A 253 4.19 -16.35 22.85
N VAL A 254 3.41 -15.44 22.28
CA VAL A 254 2.39 -14.67 22.98
C VAL A 254 1.12 -14.73 22.15
N LYS A 255 0.03 -15.19 22.76
CA LYS A 255 -1.30 -15.17 22.16
C LYS A 255 -2.09 -14.05 22.79
N GLY A 256 -2.68 -13.18 21.96
CA GLY A 256 -3.56 -12.13 22.45
C GLY A 256 -4.86 -12.69 23.04
N ALA A 257 -5.45 -11.96 23.99
CA ALA A 257 -6.60 -12.40 24.78
C ALA A 257 -7.96 -12.21 24.07
N PHE A 258 -8.02 -11.33 23.07
CA PHE A 258 -9.28 -10.92 22.44
C PHE A 258 -9.26 -11.20 20.93
N LYS A 259 -10.43 -11.51 20.36
CA LYS A 259 -10.58 -11.75 18.91
C LYS A 259 -10.78 -10.47 18.10
N ALA A 260 -11.22 -9.40 18.75
CA ALA A 260 -11.50 -8.12 18.12
C ALA A 260 -11.02 -6.97 19.01
N ILE A 261 -10.76 -5.84 18.36
CA ILE A 261 -10.57 -4.55 19.02
C ILE A 261 -11.80 -4.18 19.83
N GLU A 262 -11.57 -3.51 20.95
CA GLU A 262 -12.60 -2.81 21.70
C GLU A 262 -12.74 -1.39 21.14
N GLU A 263 -13.91 -1.11 20.57
CA GLU A 263 -14.28 0.25 20.20
C GLU A 263 -14.97 0.89 21.40
N ARG A 264 -14.31 1.87 22.01
CA ARG A 264 -14.98 2.70 23.00
C ARG A 264 -16.01 3.55 22.27
N GLN A 265 -17.29 3.24 22.45
CA GLN A 265 -18.36 4.15 22.07
C GLN A 265 -18.29 5.35 23.00
N GLU A 266 -17.62 6.42 22.57
CA GLU A 266 -17.78 7.70 23.22
C GLU A 266 -19.21 8.18 22.94
N GLN A 267 -19.99 8.36 24.00
CA GLN A 267 -21.27 9.07 23.91
C GLN A 267 -20.92 10.55 23.66
N PRO A 268 -21.26 11.13 22.50
CA PRO A 268 -21.08 12.56 22.31
C PRO A 268 -21.92 13.29 23.37
N LEU A 269 -21.38 14.38 23.95
CA LEU A 269 -22.21 15.27 24.75
C LEU A 269 -23.37 15.76 23.86
N GLU A 270 -24.60 15.61 24.30
CA GLU A 270 -25.73 16.22 23.59
C GLU A 270 -25.83 17.70 23.97
N ILE A 271 -25.49 18.57 23.03
CA ILE A 271 -25.74 20.00 23.14
C ILE A 271 -26.79 20.34 22.10
N THR A 272 -27.98 20.75 22.53
CA THR A 272 -29.12 21.05 21.62
C THR A 272 -28.78 22.13 20.60
N LYS A 273 -27.93 23.09 20.99
CA LYS A 273 -27.56 24.25 20.15
C LYS A 273 -26.07 24.57 20.31
N PRO A 274 -25.16 23.75 19.77
CA PRO A 274 -23.72 23.96 19.95
C PRO A 274 -23.24 25.18 19.16
N TYR A 275 -22.19 25.85 19.62
CA TYR A 275 -21.52 26.91 18.86
C TYR A 275 -20.87 26.33 17.59
N ALA A 276 -20.19 25.20 17.73
CA ALA A 276 -19.52 24.48 16.66
C ALA A 276 -19.50 22.98 16.93
N TRP A 277 -19.24 22.21 15.88
CA TRP A 277 -18.77 20.84 16.01
C TRP A 277 -17.29 20.78 15.62
N VAL A 278 -16.51 19.98 16.34
CA VAL A 278 -15.08 19.78 16.08
C VAL A 278 -14.81 18.32 15.75
N PHE A 279 -14.05 18.07 14.70
CA PHE A 279 -13.60 16.75 14.31
C PHE A 279 -12.06 16.70 14.31
N PRO A 280 -11.41 15.92 15.19
CA PRO A 280 -9.96 15.79 15.19
C PRO A 280 -9.50 15.05 13.94
N TRP A 281 -8.51 15.60 13.24
CA TRP A 281 -7.87 14.95 12.10
C TRP A 281 -6.66 14.14 12.57
N LYS A 282 -6.66 12.83 12.32
CA LYS A 282 -5.65 11.86 12.80
C LYS A 282 -5.08 10.98 11.69
N SER A 283 -5.80 10.78 10.59
CA SER A 283 -5.32 9.96 9.47
C SER A 283 -5.93 10.33 8.13
N VAL A 284 -5.49 9.69 7.05
CA VAL A 284 -5.98 9.98 5.69
C VAL A 284 -7.45 9.61 5.55
N GLU A 285 -7.91 8.58 6.28
CA GLU A 285 -9.31 8.15 6.28
C GLU A 285 -10.27 9.25 6.78
N ASP A 286 -9.78 10.16 7.63
CA ASP A 286 -10.55 11.31 8.13
C ASP A 286 -10.91 12.29 7.00
N ALA A 287 -10.23 12.24 5.85
CA ALA A 287 -10.62 12.98 4.66
C ALA A 287 -12.02 12.63 4.18
N GLN A 288 -12.47 11.38 4.36
CA GLN A 288 -13.83 10.99 3.98
C GLN A 288 -14.90 11.77 4.76
N VAL A 289 -14.62 12.14 6.01
CA VAL A 289 -15.51 12.98 6.82
C VAL A 289 -15.58 14.40 6.24
N LEU A 290 -14.44 15.00 5.90
CA LEU A 290 -14.39 16.31 5.25
C LEU A 290 -15.15 16.30 3.91
N ILE A 291 -14.92 15.27 3.10
CA ILE A 291 -15.54 15.09 1.80
C ILE A 291 -17.06 14.98 1.94
N ALA A 292 -17.55 14.13 2.84
CA ALA A 292 -18.97 13.95 3.09
C ALA A 292 -19.63 15.25 3.60
N LEU A 293 -18.95 16.02 4.45
CA LEU A 293 -19.42 17.35 4.88
C LEU A 293 -19.54 18.30 3.68
N GLN A 294 -18.49 18.40 2.87
CA GLN A 294 -18.44 19.30 1.72
C GLN A 294 -19.46 18.94 0.63
N GLN A 295 -19.69 17.64 0.38
CA GLN A 295 -20.72 17.16 -0.56
C GLN A 295 -22.13 17.57 -0.13
N GLN A 296 -22.38 17.74 1.17
CA GLN A 296 -23.65 18.26 1.69
C GLN A 296 -23.70 19.80 1.76
N ASN A 297 -22.75 20.49 1.11
CA ASN A 297 -22.54 21.94 1.16
C ASN A 297 -22.35 22.48 2.58
N ILE A 298 -21.76 21.68 3.47
CA ILE A 298 -21.38 22.12 4.82
C ILE A 298 -19.97 22.73 4.74
N ARG A 299 -19.85 23.99 5.16
CA ARG A 299 -18.60 24.71 5.28
C ARG A 299 -17.82 24.20 6.49
N VAL A 300 -16.56 23.91 6.24
CA VAL A 300 -15.61 23.39 7.21
C VAL A 300 -14.44 24.37 7.31
N ARG A 301 -13.92 24.56 8.52
CA ARG A 301 -12.68 25.28 8.79
C ARG A 301 -11.63 24.31 9.31
N ILE A 302 -10.36 24.64 9.13
CA ILE A 302 -9.23 23.91 9.69
C ILE A 302 -8.56 24.74 10.78
N ALA A 303 -8.16 24.11 11.87
CA ALA A 303 -7.34 24.72 12.90
C ALA A 303 -5.87 24.69 12.49
N GLU A 304 -5.24 25.84 12.32
CA GLU A 304 -3.79 25.92 12.07
C GLU A 304 -2.99 25.70 13.36
N GLU A 305 -3.59 25.98 14.51
CA GLU A 305 -3.00 25.80 15.84
C GLU A 305 -3.83 24.84 16.71
N ALA A 306 -3.18 24.15 17.65
CA ALA A 306 -3.86 23.31 18.63
C ALA A 306 -4.65 24.16 19.65
N PHE A 307 -5.74 23.61 20.18
CA PHE A 307 -6.60 24.32 21.15
C PHE A 307 -7.28 23.35 22.13
N THR A 308 -7.80 23.88 23.24
CA THR A 308 -8.61 23.13 24.23
C THR A 308 -10.01 23.74 24.34
N ALA A 309 -11.05 22.94 24.11
CA ALA A 309 -12.44 23.36 24.24
C ALA A 309 -13.33 22.18 24.69
N GLY A 310 -14.30 22.45 25.58
CA GLY A 310 -15.19 21.40 26.08
C GLY A 310 -14.43 20.32 26.87
N GLY A 311 -13.38 20.73 27.59
CA GLY A 311 -12.50 19.83 28.34
C GLY A 311 -11.62 18.90 27.49
N ARG A 312 -11.53 19.12 26.16
CA ARG A 312 -10.77 18.28 25.22
C ARG A 312 -9.74 19.11 24.47
N THR A 313 -8.55 18.55 24.28
CA THR A 313 -7.50 19.15 23.45
C THR A 313 -7.57 18.60 22.03
N PHE A 314 -7.56 19.50 21.06
CA PHE A 314 -7.57 19.24 19.63
C PHE A 314 -6.26 19.72 19.01
N ALA A 315 -5.64 18.87 18.19
CA ALA A 315 -4.39 19.20 17.52
C ALA A 315 -4.62 20.14 16.33
N SER A 316 -3.54 20.78 15.86
CA SER A 316 -3.52 21.42 14.54
C SER A 316 -3.98 20.42 13.47
N GLY A 317 -4.72 20.91 12.47
CA GLY A 317 -5.41 20.11 11.46
C GLY A 317 -6.85 19.71 11.81
N SER A 318 -7.29 19.91 13.06
CA SER A 318 -8.68 19.61 13.44
C SER A 318 -9.68 20.44 12.65
N LEU A 319 -10.78 19.82 12.24
CA LEU A 319 -11.84 20.45 11.47
C LEU A 319 -12.89 21.07 12.39
N LEU A 320 -13.43 22.23 12.00
CA LEU A 320 -14.48 22.93 12.72
C LEU A 320 -15.68 23.21 11.79
N ILE A 321 -16.87 22.95 12.31
CA ILE A 321 -18.13 23.23 11.64
C ILE A 321 -18.88 24.24 12.51
N TYR A 322 -18.85 25.51 12.13
CA TYR A 322 -19.55 26.56 12.88
C TYR A 322 -21.05 26.52 12.57
N ARG A 323 -21.86 26.45 13.63
CA ARG A 323 -23.32 26.31 13.49
C ARG A 323 -23.91 27.49 12.75
N ALA A 324 -23.67 28.71 13.24
CA ALA A 324 -24.27 29.93 12.70
C ALA A 324 -23.83 30.23 11.26
N GLU A 325 -22.61 29.83 10.87
CA GLU A 325 -22.11 29.97 9.50
C GLU A 325 -22.89 29.06 8.53
N ASN A 326 -23.19 27.83 8.96
CA ASN A 326 -23.78 26.80 8.13
C ASN A 326 -25.31 26.82 8.11
N GLU A 327 -25.97 27.20 9.21
CA GLU A 327 -27.45 27.29 9.30
C GLU A 327 -28.05 28.25 8.27
N ARG A 328 -27.28 29.23 7.79
CA ARG A 328 -27.70 30.19 6.76
C ARG A 328 -27.96 29.55 5.40
N PHE A 329 -27.27 28.46 5.08
CA PHE A 329 -27.28 27.86 3.74
C PHE A 329 -27.65 26.36 3.76
N SER A 330 -27.59 25.70 4.92
CA SER A 330 -27.85 24.27 5.09
C SER A 330 -28.94 24.05 6.14
N LYS A 331 -30.18 23.86 5.68
CA LYS A 331 -31.31 23.48 6.55
C LYS A 331 -31.03 22.10 7.17
N GLY A 332 -31.42 21.92 8.43
CA GLY A 332 -31.30 20.64 9.12
C GLY A 332 -29.86 20.21 9.45
N LEU A 333 -28.93 21.18 9.62
CA LEU A 333 -27.50 20.93 9.86
C LEU A 333 -27.24 19.88 10.95
N ALA A 334 -27.89 19.98 12.10
CA ALA A 334 -27.69 19.02 13.20
C ALA A 334 -28.09 17.59 12.79
N GLY A 335 -29.19 17.42 12.06
CA GLY A 335 -29.63 16.10 11.55
C GLY A 335 -28.67 15.55 10.49
N LYS A 336 -28.13 16.41 9.62
CA LYS A 336 -27.10 16.03 8.64
C LYS A 336 -25.82 15.54 9.32
N ILE A 337 -25.34 16.26 10.34
CA ILE A 337 -24.17 15.87 11.13
C ILE A 337 -24.44 14.55 11.86
N ALA A 338 -25.60 14.38 12.49
CA ALA A 338 -25.96 13.13 13.17
C ALA A 338 -26.01 11.93 12.21
N ASN A 339 -26.56 12.11 11.01
CA ASN A 339 -26.58 11.06 9.99
C ASN A 339 -25.16 10.70 9.52
N LEU A 340 -24.31 11.69 9.26
CA LEU A 340 -22.93 11.50 8.84
C LEU A 340 -22.11 10.77 9.91
N GLN A 341 -22.28 11.15 11.18
CA GLN A 341 -21.65 10.46 12.31
C GLN A 341 -22.01 8.97 12.35
N LYS A 342 -23.28 8.64 12.10
CA LYS A 342 -23.76 7.26 12.05
C LYS A 342 -23.22 6.50 10.83
N GLU A 343 -23.24 7.11 9.66
CA GLU A 343 -22.78 6.50 8.41
C GLU A 343 -21.28 6.18 8.42
N LEU A 344 -20.47 7.13 8.90
CA LEU A 344 -19.01 7.01 8.92
C LEU A 344 -18.47 6.45 10.25
N ASN A 345 -19.35 6.04 11.17
CA ASN A 345 -19.01 5.58 12.53
C ASN A 345 -17.99 6.52 13.22
N THR A 346 -18.29 7.82 13.20
CA THR A 346 -17.40 8.88 13.69
C THR A 346 -18.14 9.81 14.66
N ILE A 347 -17.37 10.63 15.38
CA ILE A 347 -17.90 11.57 16.37
C ILE A 347 -17.41 12.97 16.04
N LEU A 348 -18.37 13.86 15.84
CA LEU A 348 -18.14 15.30 15.77
C LEU A 348 -18.48 15.89 17.13
N TYR A 349 -17.48 16.42 17.83
CA TYR A 349 -17.63 16.89 19.21
C TYR A 349 -18.33 18.25 19.24
N PRO A 350 -19.53 18.36 19.83
CA PRO A 350 -20.20 19.64 19.94
C PRO A 350 -19.52 20.48 21.03
N ILE A 351 -19.30 21.75 20.73
CA ILE A 351 -18.70 22.73 21.63
C ILE A 351 -19.73 23.82 21.94
N ALA A 352 -19.93 24.13 23.22
CA ALA A 352 -20.98 25.05 23.66
C ALA A 352 -20.70 26.53 23.37
N THR A 353 -19.42 26.93 23.35
CA THR A 353 -18.99 28.34 23.27
C THR A 353 -17.82 28.52 22.30
N GLY A 354 -17.66 29.73 21.75
CA GLY A 354 -16.49 30.12 20.97
C GLY A 354 -15.32 30.63 21.82
N PHE A 355 -15.51 30.77 23.14
CA PHE A 355 -14.48 31.14 24.10
C PHE A 355 -13.69 29.89 24.50
N VAL A 356 -12.46 29.80 24.01
CA VAL A 356 -11.63 28.59 24.06
C VAL A 356 -10.83 28.56 25.37
N GLU A 357 -10.71 27.39 26.00
CA GLU A 357 -10.04 27.25 27.30
C GLU A 357 -8.53 27.46 27.21
N LYS A 358 -7.91 26.99 26.12
CA LYS A 358 -6.49 27.22 25.78
C LYS A 358 -6.32 27.32 24.27
N GLY A 359 -5.49 28.26 23.80
CA GLY A 359 -5.32 28.55 22.38
C GLY A 359 -6.03 29.86 22.00
N LYS A 360 -6.42 29.99 20.73
CA LYS A 360 -7.15 31.16 20.22
C LYS A 360 -8.65 30.90 20.24
N ASP A 361 -9.45 31.94 20.45
CA ASP A 361 -10.91 31.85 20.36
C ASP A 361 -11.37 31.56 18.93
N PHE A 362 -12.54 30.92 18.77
CA PHE A 362 -13.07 30.51 17.46
C PHE A 362 -13.42 31.67 16.51
N GLY A 363 -13.34 32.92 16.95
CA GLY A 363 -13.39 34.09 16.08
C GLY A 363 -12.05 34.45 15.40
N SER A 364 -10.95 33.79 15.78
CA SER A 364 -9.59 34.10 15.33
C SER A 364 -9.32 33.67 13.88
N SER A 365 -8.35 34.32 13.25
CA SER A 365 -7.91 34.04 11.87
C SER A 365 -7.21 32.69 11.70
N VAL A 366 -6.78 32.04 12.78
CA VAL A 366 -6.13 30.72 12.75
C VAL A 366 -7.09 29.57 12.38
N TYR A 367 -8.38 29.87 12.24
CA TYR A 367 -9.44 28.93 11.84
C TYR A 367 -9.89 29.22 10.42
N THR A 368 -9.08 28.80 9.46
CA THR A 368 -9.22 29.14 8.03
C THR A 368 -10.30 28.28 7.34
N PRO A 369 -11.18 28.86 6.50
CA PRO A 369 -12.13 28.07 5.70
C PRO A 369 -11.43 27.10 4.74
N LEU A 370 -11.90 25.86 4.69
CA LEU A 370 -11.49 24.87 3.71
C LEU A 370 -12.44 24.87 2.51
N VAL A 371 -11.89 25.22 1.35
CA VAL A 371 -12.59 25.16 0.06
C VAL A 371 -12.40 23.77 -0.55
N ALA A 372 -13.49 23.19 -1.04
CA ALA A 372 -13.43 21.91 -1.76
C ALA A 372 -12.59 22.09 -3.05
N PRO A 373 -11.52 21.31 -3.23
CA PRO A 373 -10.69 21.40 -4.43
C PRO A 373 -11.43 20.88 -5.67
N LYS A 374 -11.10 21.38 -6.85
CA LYS A 374 -11.57 20.85 -8.13
C LYS A 374 -10.35 20.30 -8.85
N ILE A 375 -10.27 18.98 -8.89
CA ILE A 375 -9.02 18.27 -9.13
C ILE A 375 -9.05 17.64 -10.53
N ALA A 376 -7.96 17.80 -11.26
CA ALA A 376 -7.69 17.04 -12.46
C ALA A 376 -6.36 16.28 -12.37
N VAL A 377 -6.28 15.13 -13.02
CA VAL A 377 -5.06 14.36 -13.26
C VAL A 377 -4.76 14.34 -14.75
N VAL A 378 -3.50 14.55 -15.13
CA VAL A 378 -3.07 14.45 -16.53
C VAL A 378 -2.93 12.98 -16.92
N ALA A 379 -3.45 12.61 -18.09
CA ALA A 379 -3.36 11.26 -18.64
C ALA A 379 -3.14 11.32 -20.16
N GLY A 380 -2.64 10.23 -20.74
CA GLY A 380 -2.46 10.08 -22.19
C GLY A 380 -1.02 9.83 -22.58
N THR A 381 -0.68 10.15 -23.83
CA THR A 381 0.65 9.90 -24.40
C THR A 381 1.74 10.59 -23.60
N GLY A 382 2.82 9.85 -23.31
CA GLY A 382 3.95 10.32 -22.52
C GLY A 382 3.76 10.18 -21.00
N ILE A 383 2.55 9.90 -20.53
CA ILE A 383 2.24 9.77 -19.09
C ILE A 383 2.20 8.29 -18.71
N SER A 384 2.81 7.95 -17.58
CA SER A 384 2.82 6.61 -17.02
C SER A 384 1.39 6.15 -16.70
N SER A 385 0.96 5.04 -17.30
CA SER A 385 -0.35 4.46 -17.00
C SER A 385 -0.45 3.99 -15.55
N GLN A 386 0.68 3.58 -14.95
CA GLN A 386 0.73 3.18 -13.55
C GLN A 386 0.58 4.39 -12.62
N GLY A 387 1.30 5.49 -12.89
CA GLY A 387 1.16 6.72 -12.12
C GLY A 387 -0.27 7.30 -12.18
N VAL A 388 -0.89 7.30 -13.37
CA VAL A 388 -2.30 7.71 -13.51
C VAL A 388 -3.23 6.77 -12.75
N GLY A 389 -3.00 5.45 -12.87
CA GLY A 389 -3.80 4.42 -12.21
C GLY A 389 -3.76 4.55 -10.68
N GLU A 390 -2.59 4.83 -10.10
CA GLU A 390 -2.42 5.06 -8.67
C GLU A 390 -3.24 6.26 -8.19
N VAL A 391 -3.12 7.41 -8.88
CA VAL A 391 -3.87 8.63 -8.53
C VAL A 391 -5.38 8.38 -8.63
N LEU A 392 -5.85 7.80 -9.73
CA LEU A 392 -7.28 7.49 -9.90
C LEU A 392 -7.77 6.52 -8.82
N HIS A 393 -7.00 5.49 -8.49
CA HIS A 393 -7.34 4.54 -7.43
C HIS A 393 -7.45 5.25 -6.07
N PHE A 394 -6.49 6.09 -5.72
CA PHE A 394 -6.52 6.82 -4.46
C PHE A 394 -7.76 7.71 -4.35
N PHE A 395 -8.11 8.45 -5.41
CA PHE A 395 -9.27 9.32 -5.39
C PHE A 395 -10.60 8.55 -5.38
N GLU A 396 -10.76 7.55 -6.23
CA GLU A 396 -12.03 6.85 -6.40
C GLU A 396 -12.26 5.72 -5.38
N GLN A 397 -11.18 5.03 -4.97
CA GLN A 397 -11.27 3.86 -4.10
C GLN A 397 -11.02 4.20 -2.64
N GLU A 398 -10.02 5.01 -2.33
CA GLU A 398 -9.69 5.38 -0.95
C GLU A 398 -10.44 6.62 -0.49
N LEU A 399 -10.39 7.73 -1.22
CA LEU A 399 -11.01 9.00 -0.80
C LEU A 399 -12.51 9.09 -1.10
N LYS A 400 -12.99 8.35 -2.11
CA LYS A 400 -14.35 8.50 -2.66
C LYS A 400 -14.63 9.94 -3.12
N TYR A 401 -13.63 10.56 -3.76
CA TYR A 401 -13.65 11.94 -4.21
C TYR A 401 -13.60 12.04 -5.75
N PRO A 402 -14.42 12.91 -6.38
CA PRO A 402 -14.39 13.05 -7.83
C PRO A 402 -13.07 13.65 -8.32
N ILE A 403 -12.51 13.05 -9.36
CA ILE A 403 -11.34 13.55 -10.08
C ILE A 403 -11.60 13.50 -11.59
N THR A 404 -11.05 14.46 -12.34
CA THR A 404 -11.19 14.50 -13.80
C THR A 404 -9.87 14.12 -14.47
N ALA A 405 -9.87 13.12 -15.35
CA ALA A 405 -8.71 12.86 -16.21
C ALA A 405 -8.72 13.82 -17.41
N ILE A 406 -7.60 14.47 -17.69
CA ILE A 406 -7.44 15.37 -18.83
C ILE A 406 -6.21 15.01 -19.66
N GLY A 407 -6.32 15.18 -20.98
CA GLY A 407 -5.17 15.06 -21.88
C GLY A 407 -4.14 16.19 -21.69
N ILE A 408 -2.86 15.88 -21.88
CA ILE A 408 -1.75 16.85 -21.82
C ILE A 408 -1.97 18.08 -22.71
N GLN A 409 -2.61 17.89 -23.87
CA GLN A 409 -2.95 18.94 -24.83
C GLN A 409 -3.91 20.02 -24.25
N ASN A 410 -4.65 19.71 -23.19
CA ASN A 410 -5.63 20.62 -22.61
C ASN A 410 -5.05 21.52 -21.51
N ILE A 411 -3.82 21.26 -21.05
CA ILE A 411 -3.21 21.93 -19.89
C ILE A 411 -3.06 23.44 -20.09
N GLY A 412 -2.71 23.90 -21.29
CA GLY A 412 -2.56 25.33 -21.57
C GLY A 412 -3.87 26.14 -21.58
N SER A 413 -5.02 25.47 -21.48
CA SER A 413 -6.36 26.09 -21.54
C SER A 413 -7.17 25.90 -20.25
N LEU A 414 -6.50 25.58 -19.13
CA LEU A 414 -7.16 25.30 -17.86
C LEU A 414 -7.93 26.50 -17.34
N ASN A 415 -9.20 26.27 -17.02
CA ASN A 415 -10.04 27.24 -16.33
C ASN A 415 -9.95 27.02 -14.82
N ILE A 416 -9.35 27.96 -14.09
CA ILE A 416 -9.15 27.90 -12.63
C ILE A 416 -10.45 27.66 -11.84
N ASN A 417 -11.59 28.13 -12.36
CA ASN A 417 -12.90 27.94 -11.73
C ASN A 417 -13.43 26.51 -11.91
N LYS A 418 -12.89 25.72 -12.84
CA LYS A 418 -13.24 24.32 -13.09
C LYS A 418 -12.19 23.35 -12.55
N VAL A 419 -10.92 23.72 -12.60
CA VAL A 419 -9.78 22.93 -12.10
C VAL A 419 -8.84 23.89 -11.37
N ASN A 420 -8.72 23.73 -10.04
CA ASN A 420 -7.83 24.54 -9.20
C ASN A 420 -6.70 23.74 -8.55
N VAL A 421 -6.72 22.41 -8.70
CA VAL A 421 -5.61 21.52 -8.38
C VAL A 421 -5.37 20.62 -9.59
N LEU A 422 -4.11 20.56 -10.03
CA LEU A 422 -3.68 19.72 -11.14
C LEU A 422 -2.60 18.75 -10.65
N ILE A 423 -2.79 17.47 -10.92
CA ILE A 423 -1.85 16.40 -10.60
C ILE A 423 -1.18 15.96 -11.90
N LEU A 424 0.15 15.98 -11.91
CA LEU A 424 1.00 15.41 -12.95
C LEU A 424 1.65 14.16 -12.36
N PRO A 425 1.12 12.96 -12.68
CA PRO A 425 1.75 11.69 -12.33
C PRO A 425 3.10 11.51 -13.04
N ASP A 426 3.79 10.42 -12.74
CA ASP A 426 4.98 10.00 -13.46
C ASP A 426 4.81 10.04 -14.99
N GLY A 427 5.85 10.47 -15.70
CA GLY A 427 5.86 10.58 -17.14
C GLY A 427 6.67 11.75 -17.70
N ASN A 428 6.74 11.80 -19.02
CA ASN A 428 7.42 12.84 -19.79
C ASN A 428 6.40 13.83 -20.36
N TYR A 429 6.49 15.08 -19.92
CA TYR A 429 5.57 16.15 -20.31
C TYR A 429 6.11 17.04 -21.45
N GLY A 430 7.30 16.73 -21.96
CA GLY A 430 8.01 17.54 -22.94
C GLY A 430 8.47 18.90 -22.41
N GLU A 431 9.10 19.67 -23.28
CA GLU A 431 9.59 21.02 -22.96
C GLU A 431 8.43 22.04 -22.85
N ALA A 432 8.63 23.10 -22.06
CA ALA A 432 7.72 24.25 -21.91
C ALA A 432 6.34 23.96 -21.28
N ILE A 433 6.20 22.89 -20.48
CA ILE A 433 4.98 22.68 -19.68
C ILE A 433 4.80 23.78 -18.60
N SER A 434 5.91 24.30 -18.08
CA SER A 434 5.95 25.40 -17.11
C SER A 434 5.33 26.68 -17.68
N GLU A 435 5.72 27.08 -18.89
CA GLU A 435 5.17 28.25 -19.59
C GLU A 435 3.65 28.14 -19.80
N LYS A 436 3.16 26.94 -20.13
CA LYS A 436 1.71 26.67 -20.32
C LYS A 436 0.92 26.81 -19.03
N LEU A 437 1.55 26.57 -17.88
CA LEU A 437 0.92 26.57 -16.56
C LEU A 437 1.10 27.90 -15.81
N GLU A 438 2.05 28.74 -16.20
CA GLU A 438 2.43 29.97 -15.48
C GLU A 438 1.22 30.86 -15.15
N ASN A 439 0.41 31.19 -16.16
CA ASN A 439 -0.79 32.01 -15.96
C ASN A 439 -1.80 31.36 -15.01
N TRP A 440 -1.97 30.04 -15.07
CA TRP A 440 -2.90 29.32 -14.21
C TRP A 440 -2.40 29.25 -12.75
N ILE A 441 -1.09 29.03 -12.56
CA ILE A 441 -0.43 29.06 -11.25
C ILE A 441 -0.51 30.45 -10.63
N ASN A 442 -0.19 31.51 -11.39
CA ASN A 442 -0.25 32.90 -10.94
C ASN A 442 -1.68 33.31 -10.52
N ASN A 443 -2.71 32.69 -11.08
CA ASN A 443 -4.10 32.86 -10.69
C ASN A 443 -4.52 32.00 -9.47
N GLY A 444 -3.58 31.34 -8.79
CA GLY A 444 -3.80 30.55 -7.58
C GLY A 444 -4.00 29.05 -7.81
N GLY A 445 -3.70 28.55 -9.01
CA GLY A 445 -3.69 27.11 -9.29
C GLY A 445 -2.63 26.37 -8.48
N LYS A 446 -2.95 25.15 -8.03
CA LYS A 446 -2.04 24.30 -7.24
C LYS A 446 -1.57 23.10 -8.05
N LEU A 447 -0.27 22.96 -8.20
CA LEU A 447 0.35 21.88 -8.95
C LEU A 447 0.90 20.81 -8.00
N ILE A 448 0.63 19.54 -8.29
CA ILE A 448 1.21 18.39 -7.61
C ILE A 448 1.99 17.59 -8.65
N LEU A 449 3.30 17.42 -8.43
CA LEU A 449 4.22 16.71 -9.32
C LEU A 449 4.68 15.43 -8.65
N ILE A 450 4.69 14.32 -9.40
CA ILE A 450 5.08 13.00 -8.93
C ILE A 450 6.19 12.48 -9.85
N GLU A 451 7.29 12.00 -9.26
CA GLU A 451 8.41 11.36 -9.98
C GLU A 451 8.95 12.22 -11.14
N ASP A 452 9.06 11.68 -12.36
CA ASP A 452 9.69 12.36 -13.49
C ASP A 452 8.93 13.61 -13.98
N ALA A 453 7.69 13.81 -13.50
CA ALA A 453 6.98 15.08 -13.70
C ALA A 453 7.73 16.27 -13.09
N ILE A 454 8.51 16.05 -12.03
CA ILE A 454 9.31 17.08 -11.37
C ILE A 454 10.33 17.65 -12.35
N SER A 455 11.06 16.77 -13.03
CA SER A 455 12.08 17.13 -14.02
C SER A 455 11.52 17.81 -15.27
N SER A 456 10.21 17.71 -15.50
CA SER A 456 9.57 18.39 -16.63
C SER A 456 9.20 19.86 -16.31
N VAL A 457 9.14 20.24 -15.02
CA VAL A 457 8.66 21.56 -14.58
C VAL A 457 9.77 22.45 -14.02
N ILE A 458 10.83 21.85 -13.47
CA ILE A 458 12.08 22.52 -13.07
C ILE A 458 12.94 22.77 -14.32
#